data_AF-A0A5Z5X8T2-F1
#
_entry.id   AF-A0A5Z5X8T2-F1
#
_cell.length_a   1.000
_cell.length_b   1.000
_cell.length_c   1.000
_cell.angle_alpha   90.00
_cell.angle_beta   90.00
_cell.angle_gamma   90.00
#
_symmetry.space_group_name_H-M   'P 1'
#
loop_
_entity.id
_entity.type
_entity.pdbx_description
1 polymer ?
#
loop_
_entity_poly.entity_id
_entity_poly.type
_entity_poly.pdbx_seq_one_letter_code
_entity_poly.pdbx_strand_id
1 'polypeptide(L)'
;MSEPEALTSTTSTEDTAPKNAGATAEAFSFGDPIPVLDRRELLDYVECVQMDRWYEPPVSFDGLARTYRAAVHHSSPIAVKRNILTSTFIPHPLLSQQAFSRFVQDYLVFGNAYLEKRTNRLGGILSLEPSLAKYTRRGLDLDTYWFVQYGMTTQPYEFTKGSIFHLMEPDLNQEIYGLPEYLSAIPSALLNESATLFRRKYYINGSHAGFIMYMTDAAQNQEDVNNIRQAMKSAKGPGNFRNLFMYSPNGKKDGIQIIPLSEVAAKDEF
;
A
#
# COMPACT_ATOMS: atom_id res chain seq x y z
N MET A 1 29.14 -51.87 18.67
CA MET A 1 29.96 -52.86 17.92
C MET A 1 29.05 -54.05 17.66
N SER A 2 28.61 -54.41 16.48
CA SER A 2 28.88 -53.98 15.10
C SER A 2 27.78 -54.63 14.27
N GLU A 3 27.12 -53.91 13.35
CA GLU A 3 26.39 -54.58 12.24
C GLU A 3 27.40 -55.21 11.28
N PRO A 4 26.98 -56.17 10.44
CA PRO A 4 26.77 -55.77 9.04
C PRO A 4 25.74 -56.58 8.20
N GLU A 5 25.44 -56.01 7.03
CA GLU A 5 25.19 -56.65 5.72
C GLU A 5 23.78 -57.13 5.30
N ALA A 6 23.03 -56.19 4.70
CA ALA A 6 22.76 -56.05 3.24
C ALA A 6 22.39 -57.26 2.33
N LEU A 7 21.25 -57.08 1.63
CA LEU A 7 20.87 -57.49 0.25
C LEU A 7 20.80 -59.00 -0.10
N THR A 8 19.70 -59.53 -0.64
CA THR A 8 19.17 -59.22 -1.99
C THR A 8 17.77 -59.85 -2.18
N SER A 9 16.81 -59.09 -2.68
CA SER A 9 15.50 -59.58 -3.15
C SER A 9 15.52 -59.80 -4.66
N THR A 10 14.99 -60.95 -5.07
CA THR A 10 14.77 -61.37 -6.45
C THR A 10 13.72 -60.54 -7.20
N THR A 11 13.99 -60.38 -8.49
CA THR A 11 13.18 -59.92 -9.63
C THR A 11 11.65 -60.09 -9.57
N SER A 12 10.94 -59.08 -10.09
CA SER A 12 9.89 -59.29 -11.10
C SER A 12 9.57 -57.99 -11.84
N THR A 13 9.75 -58.04 -13.16
CA THR A 13 9.20 -57.14 -14.18
C THR A 13 7.68 -57.10 -14.12
N GLU A 14 7.08 -55.91 -14.08
CA GLU A 14 5.66 -55.71 -14.37
C GLU A 14 5.45 -54.57 -15.39
N ASP A 15 4.40 -54.80 -16.17
CA ASP A 15 4.04 -54.26 -17.46
C ASP A 15 3.95 -52.74 -17.61
N THR A 16 4.38 -52.29 -18.78
CA THR A 16 4.01 -51.01 -19.38
C THR A 16 2.52 -50.97 -19.73
N ALA A 17 1.72 -50.28 -18.91
CA ALA A 17 0.41 -49.77 -19.29
C ALA A 17 0.52 -48.31 -19.80
N PRO A 18 -0.25 -47.90 -20.83
CA PRO A 18 -0.12 -46.58 -21.42
C PRO A 18 -0.56 -45.49 -20.43
N LYS A 19 0.33 -44.51 -20.21
CA LYS A 19 0.02 -43.27 -19.48
C LYS A 19 -1.12 -42.55 -20.18
N ASN A 20 -2.32 -42.61 -19.61
CA ASN A 20 -3.31 -41.56 -19.80
C ASN A 20 -2.63 -40.24 -19.38
N ALA A 21 -2.43 -39.35 -20.35
CA ALA A 21 -2.06 -37.97 -20.09
C ALA A 21 -3.24 -37.30 -19.38
N GLY A 22 -3.32 -37.52 -18.06
CA GLY A 22 -4.28 -36.88 -17.19
C GLY A 22 -4.08 -35.38 -17.28
N ALA A 23 -5.16 -34.66 -17.55
CA ALA A 23 -5.21 -33.22 -17.43
C ALA A 23 -4.74 -32.84 -16.01
N THR A 24 -3.58 -32.20 -15.93
CA THR A 24 -3.05 -31.63 -14.70
C THR A 24 -3.87 -30.39 -14.36
N ALA A 25 -4.83 -30.52 -13.44
CA ALA A 25 -5.54 -29.39 -12.86
C ALA A 25 -4.69 -28.80 -11.72
N GLU A 26 -4.07 -27.65 -11.96
CA GLU A 26 -3.42 -26.86 -10.91
C GLU A 26 -4.48 -26.02 -10.19
N ALA A 27 -4.80 -26.38 -8.95
CA ALA A 27 -5.67 -25.58 -8.09
C ALA A 27 -4.83 -24.58 -7.30
N PHE A 28 -5.07 -23.28 -7.51
CA PHE A 28 -4.46 -22.22 -6.70
C PHE A 28 -5.25 -22.06 -5.40
N SER A 29 -4.66 -22.47 -4.27
CA SER A 29 -5.18 -22.11 -2.94
C SER A 29 -4.73 -20.69 -2.62
N PHE A 30 -5.68 -19.83 -2.25
CA PHE A 30 -5.33 -18.60 -1.53
C PHE A 30 -4.84 -19.03 -0.14
N GLY A 31 -3.69 -18.50 0.29
CA GLY A 31 -3.18 -18.78 1.64
C GLY A 31 -4.15 -18.26 2.71
N ASP A 32 -4.04 -18.81 3.92
CA ASP A 32 -4.89 -18.42 5.04
C ASP A 32 -4.83 -16.91 5.31
N PRO A 33 -5.95 -16.28 5.71
CA PRO A 33 -5.96 -14.85 6.03
C PRO A 33 -5.01 -14.58 7.20
N ILE A 34 -3.92 -13.85 6.93
CA ILE A 34 -3.01 -13.39 7.97
C ILE A 34 -3.76 -12.35 8.82
N PRO A 35 -3.94 -12.57 10.14
CA PRO A 35 -4.62 -11.62 11.00
C PRO A 35 -3.97 -10.25 10.92
N VAL A 36 -4.78 -9.19 10.82
CA VAL A 36 -4.27 -7.79 10.86
C VAL A 36 -3.52 -7.50 12.17
N LEU A 37 -3.82 -8.27 13.23
CA LEU A 37 -3.16 -8.22 14.53
C LEU A 37 -1.66 -8.59 14.46
N ASP A 38 -1.26 -9.57 13.66
CA ASP A 38 0.17 -9.94 13.48
C ASP A 38 1.02 -8.78 12.94
N ARG A 39 0.41 -7.84 12.19
CA ARG A 39 1.08 -6.62 11.73
C ARG A 39 0.94 -5.43 12.69
N ARG A 40 0.00 -5.48 13.64
CA ARG A 40 -0.13 -4.48 14.71
C ARG A 40 0.90 -4.70 15.81
N GLU A 41 1.32 -5.94 16.08
CA GLU A 41 2.42 -6.20 17.02
C GLU A 41 3.71 -5.47 16.61
N LEU A 42 3.95 -5.27 15.31
CA LEU A 42 5.07 -4.44 14.82
C LEU A 42 4.92 -2.95 15.12
N LEU A 43 3.69 -2.44 15.28
CA LEU A 43 3.43 -1.05 15.68
C LEU A 43 3.52 -0.84 17.19
N ASP A 44 3.33 -1.91 17.98
CA ASP A 44 3.42 -1.86 19.44
C ASP A 44 4.88 -1.77 19.95
N TYR A 45 5.87 -2.13 19.13
CA TYR A 45 7.31 -1.99 19.43
C TYR A 45 7.94 -0.69 18.93
N VAL A 46 7.12 0.27 18.51
CA VAL A 46 7.64 1.44 17.82
C VAL A 46 8.08 2.50 18.82
N GLU A 47 9.26 2.30 19.38
CA GLU A 47 9.99 3.32 20.10
C GLU A 47 10.64 4.32 19.13
N CYS A 48 10.77 5.58 19.55
CA CYS A 48 11.48 6.57 18.75
C CYS A 48 12.97 6.24 18.68
N VAL A 49 13.47 5.98 17.48
CA VAL A 49 14.89 5.71 17.25
C VAL A 49 15.67 7.01 17.30
N GLN A 50 16.81 7.01 18.01
CA GLN A 50 17.74 8.14 18.01
C GLN A 50 18.53 8.15 16.69
N MET A 51 18.53 9.30 16.01
CA MET A 51 19.28 9.53 14.78
C MET A 51 20.14 10.78 14.93
N ASP A 52 21.45 10.57 15.10
CA ASP A 52 22.46 11.61 15.31
C ASP A 52 22.10 12.58 16.46
N ARG A 53 21.32 13.63 16.19
CA ARG A 53 20.96 14.70 17.13
C ARG A 53 19.48 14.77 17.50
N TRP A 54 18.63 13.93 16.91
CA TRP A 54 17.18 13.97 17.14
C TRP A 54 16.56 12.58 17.18
N TYR A 55 15.32 12.50 17.67
CA TYR A 55 14.50 11.31 17.59
C TYR A 55 13.75 11.26 16.25
N GLU A 56 13.78 10.12 15.56
CA GLU A 56 12.88 9.85 14.45
C GLU A 56 11.47 9.53 14.96
N PRO A 57 10.42 9.96 14.24
CA PRO A 57 9.05 9.65 14.61
C PRO A 57 8.84 8.13 14.61
N PRO A 58 7.96 7.63 15.50
CA PRO A 58 7.67 6.21 15.58
C PRO A 58 7.15 5.67 14.24
N VAL A 59 6.19 6.36 13.62
CA VAL A 59 5.64 5.98 12.31
C VAL A 59 6.18 6.86 11.19
N SER A 60 6.23 6.32 9.97
CA SER A 60 6.68 7.09 8.81
C SER A 60 5.72 8.26 8.51
N PHE A 61 6.18 9.49 8.80
CA PHE A 61 5.45 10.71 8.43
C PHE A 61 5.33 10.88 6.91
N ASP A 62 6.27 10.37 6.10
CA ASP A 62 6.10 10.33 4.65
C ASP A 62 4.95 9.39 4.25
N GLY A 63 4.89 8.21 4.87
CA GLY A 63 3.77 7.28 4.73
C GLY A 63 2.43 7.93 5.05
N LEU A 64 2.31 8.59 6.21
CA LEU A 64 1.09 9.30 6.61
C LEU A 64 0.69 10.40 5.61
N ALA A 65 1.67 11.19 5.13
CA ALA A 65 1.42 12.24 4.16
C ALA A 65 0.89 11.69 2.81
N ARG A 66 1.36 10.51 2.40
CA ARG A 66 0.85 9.81 1.21
C ARG A 66 -0.54 9.23 1.46
N THR A 67 -0.73 8.56 2.59
CA THR A 67 -2.02 7.94 2.97
C THR A 67 -3.13 8.98 3.07
N TYR A 68 -2.83 10.21 3.50
CA TYR A 68 -3.80 11.30 3.57
C TYR A 68 -4.59 11.50 2.27
N ARG A 69 -4.00 11.20 1.09
CA ARG A 69 -4.67 11.32 -0.22
C ARG A 69 -5.02 9.98 -0.88
N ALA A 70 -4.81 8.85 -0.20
CA ALA A 70 -5.03 7.51 -0.75
C ALA A 70 -6.52 7.22 -1.05
N ALA A 71 -7.42 7.71 -0.20
CA ALA A 71 -8.86 7.50 -0.35
C ALA A 71 -9.66 8.75 0.00
N VAL A 72 -10.71 9.02 -0.78
CA VAL A 72 -11.62 10.16 -0.55
C VAL A 72 -12.28 10.07 0.84
N HIS A 73 -12.71 8.87 1.24
CA HIS A 73 -13.32 8.63 2.56
C HIS A 73 -12.33 8.72 3.72
N HIS A 74 -11.04 8.81 3.45
CA HIS A 74 -10.01 9.06 4.47
C HIS A 74 -9.68 10.56 4.57
N SER A 75 -9.49 11.24 3.44
CA SER A 75 -9.13 12.66 3.39
C SER A 75 -10.29 13.59 3.79
N SER A 76 -11.51 13.23 3.41
CA SER A 76 -12.69 14.09 3.59
C SER A 76 -13.03 14.36 5.07
N PRO A 77 -13.11 13.35 5.97
CA PRO A 77 -13.37 13.60 7.38
C PRO A 77 -12.31 14.49 8.06
N ILE A 78 -11.03 14.31 7.70
CA ILE A 78 -9.93 15.15 8.22
C ILE A 78 -10.10 16.59 7.75
N ALA A 79 -10.41 16.80 6.47
CA ALA A 79 -10.63 18.13 5.92
C ALA A 79 -11.85 18.82 6.58
N VAL A 80 -12.92 18.07 6.84
CA VAL A 80 -14.11 18.58 7.56
C VAL A 80 -13.74 18.98 9.00
N LYS A 81 -13.05 18.12 9.77
CA LYS A 81 -12.56 18.45 11.12
C LYS A 81 -11.73 19.74 11.10
N ARG A 82 -10.78 19.86 10.18
CA ARG A 82 -9.95 21.08 10.01
C ARG A 82 -10.82 22.30 9.73
N ASN A 83 -11.79 22.20 8.82
CA ASN A 83 -12.64 23.33 8.44
C ASN A 83 -13.53 23.78 9.61
N ILE A 84 -14.08 22.82 10.38
CA ILE A 84 -14.85 23.13 11.60
C ILE A 84 -13.96 23.90 12.59
N LEU A 85 -12.77 23.42 12.89
CA LEU A 85 -11.83 24.11 13.79
C LEU A 85 -11.42 25.48 13.23
N THR A 86 -11.16 25.58 11.93
CA THR A 86 -10.80 26.86 11.28
C THR A 86 -11.96 27.86 11.32
N SER A 87 -13.21 27.39 11.30
CA SER A 87 -14.41 28.24 11.40
C SER A 87 -14.62 28.82 12.80
N THR A 88 -14.10 28.15 13.84
CA THR A 88 -14.13 28.64 15.22
C THR A 88 -12.89 29.45 15.59
N PHE A 89 -12.04 29.80 14.61
CA PHE A 89 -10.84 30.58 14.84
C PHE A 89 -11.17 32.00 15.33
N ILE A 90 -10.60 32.37 16.47
CA ILE A 90 -10.67 33.74 17.00
C ILE A 90 -9.48 34.53 16.41
N PRO A 91 -9.72 35.64 15.68
CA PRO A 91 -8.66 36.43 15.08
C PRO A 91 -7.57 36.82 16.07
N HIS A 92 -6.30 36.59 15.70
CA HIS A 92 -5.15 36.83 16.57
C HIS A 92 -4.09 37.69 15.85
N PRO A 93 -3.48 38.68 16.51
CA PRO A 93 -2.51 39.58 15.87
C PRO A 93 -1.23 38.87 15.40
N LEU A 94 -0.85 37.76 16.05
CA LEU A 94 0.38 37.03 15.74
C LEU A 94 0.17 35.75 14.92
N LEU A 95 -1.09 35.32 14.71
CA LEU A 95 -1.40 34.06 14.04
C LEU A 95 -2.52 34.29 13.04
N SER A 96 -2.25 34.06 11.75
CA SER A 96 -3.28 34.17 10.72
C SER A 96 -4.20 32.94 10.72
N GLN A 97 -5.43 33.10 10.24
CA GLN A 97 -6.35 31.97 10.09
C GLN A 97 -5.79 30.89 9.14
N GLN A 98 -5.04 31.29 8.11
CA GLN A 98 -4.37 30.36 7.19
C GLN A 98 -3.27 29.55 7.90
N ALA A 99 -2.45 30.22 8.73
CA ALA A 99 -1.44 29.56 9.55
C ALA A 99 -2.09 28.59 10.54
N PHE A 100 -3.16 29.03 11.22
CA PHE A 100 -3.94 28.15 12.09
C PHE A 100 -4.48 26.92 11.35
N SER A 101 -5.03 27.09 10.14
CA SER A 101 -5.51 25.98 9.33
C SER A 101 -4.42 24.96 8.98
N ARG A 102 -3.19 25.43 8.68
CA ARG A 102 -2.02 24.56 8.46
C ARG A 102 -1.63 23.82 9.73
N PHE A 103 -1.60 24.51 10.87
CA PHE A 103 -1.27 23.92 12.16
C PHE A 103 -2.24 22.80 12.54
N VAL A 104 -3.55 23.04 12.39
CA VAL A 104 -4.59 22.03 12.63
C VAL A 104 -4.47 20.85 11.66
N GLN A 105 -4.18 21.11 10.38
CA GLN A 105 -4.00 20.04 9.40
C GLN A 105 -2.85 19.11 9.78
N ASP A 106 -1.71 19.67 10.20
CA ASP A 106 -0.55 18.88 10.64
C ASP A 106 -0.89 18.05 11.87
N TYR A 107 -1.57 18.63 12.87
CA TYR A 107 -2.02 17.90 14.05
C TYR A 107 -2.90 16.71 13.68
N LEU A 108 -3.92 16.94 12.84
CA LEU A 108 -4.86 15.90 12.47
C LEU A 108 -4.22 14.77 11.64
N VAL A 109 -3.18 15.07 10.84
CA VAL A 109 -2.52 14.10 9.95
C VAL A 109 -1.39 13.35 10.64
N PHE A 110 -0.59 14.03 11.46
CA PHE A 110 0.62 13.46 12.04
C PHE A 110 0.49 13.17 13.54
N GLY A 111 -0.59 13.60 14.20
CA GLY A 111 -0.67 13.63 15.66
C GLY A 111 0.30 14.65 16.28
N ASN A 112 0.92 15.50 15.46
CA ASN A 112 1.97 16.44 15.83
C ASN A 112 1.81 17.73 15.05
N ALA A 113 1.91 18.87 15.72
CA ALA A 113 1.94 20.18 15.10
C ALA A 113 2.88 21.12 15.85
N TYR A 114 3.55 21.99 15.10
CA TYR A 114 4.60 22.85 15.64
C TYR A 114 4.33 24.31 15.29
N LEU A 115 4.35 25.20 16.27
CA LEU A 115 4.31 26.65 16.07
C LEU A 115 5.64 27.26 16.49
N GLU A 116 6.30 27.91 15.53
CA GLU A 116 7.51 28.69 15.75
C GLU A 116 7.17 30.12 16.13
N LYS A 117 7.64 30.55 17.29
CA LYS A 117 7.65 31.94 17.73
C LYS A 117 8.80 32.68 17.04
N ARG A 118 8.47 33.45 16.00
CA ARG A 118 9.44 34.30 15.30
C ARG A 118 9.62 35.61 16.02
N THR A 119 10.88 36.00 16.22
CA THR A 119 11.24 37.24 16.93
C THR A 119 11.94 38.23 16.00
N ASN A 120 11.70 39.52 16.21
CA ASN A 120 12.47 40.57 15.55
C ASN A 120 13.86 40.73 16.18
N ARG A 121 14.72 41.58 15.59
CA ARG A 121 16.10 41.83 16.09
C ARG A 121 16.15 42.47 17.49
N LEU A 122 15.03 43.03 17.96
CA LEU A 122 14.89 43.66 19.28
C LEU A 122 14.29 42.70 20.33
N GLY A 123 14.03 41.44 19.97
CA GLY A 123 13.47 40.41 20.87
C GLY A 123 11.94 40.40 20.99
N GLY A 124 11.23 41.29 20.30
CA GLY A 124 9.76 41.30 20.23
C GLY A 124 9.22 40.17 19.35
N ILE A 125 8.06 39.60 19.71
CA ILE A 125 7.41 38.55 18.92
C ILE A 125 6.80 39.18 17.66
N LEU A 126 7.17 38.66 16.49
CA LEU A 126 6.72 39.11 15.18
C LEU A 126 5.50 38.32 14.71
N SER A 127 5.59 36.99 14.72
CA SER A 127 4.52 36.09 14.28
C SER A 127 4.69 34.68 14.86
N LEU A 128 3.60 33.92 14.84
CA LEU A 128 3.56 32.49 15.13
C LEU A 128 3.40 31.74 13.80
N GLU A 129 4.43 31.00 13.41
CA GLU A 129 4.48 30.33 12.10
C GLU A 129 4.47 28.82 12.26
N PRO A 130 3.54 28.09 11.61
CA PRO A 130 3.53 26.64 11.65
C PRO A 130 4.74 26.06 10.91
N SER A 131 5.57 25.30 11.62
CA SER A 131 6.57 24.45 11.01
C SER A 131 5.92 23.17 10.52
N LEU A 132 6.37 22.67 9.37
CA LEU A 132 5.84 21.43 8.79
C LEU A 132 6.18 20.25 9.70
N ALA A 133 5.16 19.60 10.26
CA ALA A 133 5.34 18.47 11.16
C ALA A 133 6.06 17.30 10.48
N LYS A 134 5.83 17.09 9.17
CA LYS A 134 6.54 16.09 8.36
C LYS A 134 8.07 16.14 8.52
N TYR A 135 8.63 17.35 8.64
CA TYR A 135 10.07 17.59 8.63
C TYR A 135 10.63 18.05 9.98
N THR A 136 9.78 18.39 10.94
CA THR A 136 10.24 18.81 12.26
C THR A 136 10.61 17.57 13.08
N ARG A 137 11.73 17.64 13.79
CA ARG A 137 12.25 16.57 14.64
C ARG A 137 12.56 17.10 16.03
N ARG A 138 12.29 16.32 17.06
CA ARG A 138 12.59 16.64 18.46
C ARG A 138 13.99 16.15 18.80
N GLY A 139 14.80 17.04 19.38
CA GLY A 139 16.17 16.79 19.80
C GLY A 139 16.25 15.76 20.94
N LEU A 140 17.44 15.21 21.16
CA LEU A 140 17.69 14.23 22.22
C LEU A 140 17.51 14.81 23.64
N ASP A 141 17.64 16.13 23.78
CA ASP A 141 17.41 16.87 25.02
C ASP A 141 15.92 17.16 25.29
N LEU A 142 15.02 16.71 24.41
CA LEU A 142 13.57 16.91 24.45
C LEU A 142 13.09 18.38 24.41
N ASP A 143 14.01 19.33 24.32
CA ASP A 143 13.77 20.78 24.29
C ASP A 143 14.08 21.41 22.94
N THR A 144 15.08 20.86 22.24
CA THR A 144 15.57 21.38 20.96
C THR A 144 14.75 20.79 19.83
N TYR A 145 14.59 21.55 18.73
CA TYR A 145 13.90 21.08 17.54
C TYR A 145 14.75 21.32 16.31
N TRP A 146 14.63 20.41 15.34
CA TRP A 146 15.35 20.42 14.09
C TRP A 146 14.37 20.40 12.92
N PHE A 147 14.68 21.11 11.85
CA PHE A 147 13.99 20.99 10.57
C PHE A 147 14.86 20.18 9.62
N VAL A 148 14.40 18.99 9.28
CA VAL A 148 15.16 17.97 8.54
C VAL A 148 14.45 17.66 7.23
N GLN A 149 15.09 17.98 6.12
CA GLN A 149 14.67 17.55 4.79
C GLN A 149 15.70 16.57 4.23
N TYR A 150 15.27 15.34 3.96
CA TYR A 150 16.14 14.33 3.36
C TYR A 150 16.30 14.63 1.87
N GLY A 151 17.38 15.33 1.54
CA GLY A 151 17.82 15.64 0.18
C GLY A 151 19.34 15.79 0.14
N MET A 152 19.98 15.56 -1.01
CA MET A 152 21.44 15.50 -1.14
C MET A 152 22.18 16.80 -0.78
N THR A 153 21.48 17.92 -0.61
CA THR A 153 22.08 19.26 -0.42
C THR A 153 21.53 20.03 0.77
N THR A 154 20.57 19.49 1.52
CA THR A 154 19.91 20.24 2.61
C THR A 154 20.50 19.86 3.95
N GLN A 155 21.16 20.81 4.61
CA GLN A 155 21.63 20.63 5.98
C GLN A 155 20.44 20.79 6.95
N PRO A 156 20.36 19.98 8.02
CA PRO A 156 19.40 20.17 9.10
C PRO A 156 19.51 21.58 9.69
N TYR A 157 18.36 22.23 9.87
CA TYR A 157 18.29 23.55 10.51
C TYR A 157 17.86 23.38 11.96
N GLU A 158 18.66 23.90 12.90
CA GLU A 158 18.30 23.93 14.32
C GLU A 158 17.40 25.14 14.60
N PHE A 159 16.23 24.91 15.18
CA PHE A 159 15.39 26.00 15.66
C PHE A 159 16.00 26.64 16.90
N THR A 160 15.75 27.93 17.11
CA THR A 160 16.16 28.60 18.34
C THR A 160 15.53 27.93 19.56
N LYS A 161 16.32 27.55 20.56
CA LYS A 161 15.81 26.88 21.77
C LYS A 161 14.67 27.68 22.42
N GLY A 162 13.56 27.02 22.73
CA GLY A 162 12.36 27.66 23.29
C GLY A 162 11.55 28.52 22.32
N SER A 163 11.82 28.44 21.00
CA SER A 163 10.97 29.08 19.98
C SER A 163 9.83 28.19 19.49
N ILE A 164 9.93 26.87 19.63
CA ILE A 164 8.92 25.92 19.14
C ILE A 164 7.94 25.55 20.26
N PHE A 165 6.65 25.70 19.96
CA PHE A 165 5.56 25.04 20.68
C PHE A 165 5.17 23.77 19.94
N HIS A 166 5.23 22.61 20.61
CA HIS A 166 4.87 21.31 20.07
C HIS A 166 3.55 20.85 20.68
N LEU A 167 2.50 20.84 19.87
CA LEU A 167 1.23 20.19 20.18
C LEU A 167 1.30 18.73 19.70
N MET A 168 1.11 17.78 20.61
CA MET A 168 1.10 16.35 20.31
C MET A 168 -0.14 15.68 20.87
N GLU A 169 -0.71 14.76 20.08
CA GLU A 169 -1.72 13.83 20.54
C GLU A 169 -1.06 12.87 21.54
N PRO A 170 -1.66 12.56 22.70
CA PRO A 170 -1.10 11.59 23.63
C PRO A 170 -0.95 10.21 22.96
N ASP A 171 0.21 9.60 23.16
CA ASP A 171 0.50 8.23 22.72
C ASP A 171 0.63 7.31 23.93
N LEU A 172 0.28 6.03 23.75
CA LEU A 172 0.34 5.03 24.81
C LEU A 172 1.75 4.47 25.02
N ASN A 173 2.59 4.54 23.98
CA ASN A 173 3.89 3.86 23.97
C ASN A 173 5.07 4.80 24.27
N GLN A 174 4.93 6.11 24.07
CA GLN A 174 6.00 7.09 24.35
C GLN A 174 5.46 8.53 24.50
N GLU A 175 6.30 9.45 25.01
CA GLU A 175 5.97 10.86 25.32
C GLU A 175 6.76 11.89 24.47
N ILE A 176 7.44 11.44 23.42
CA ILE A 176 8.32 12.23 22.55
C ILE A 176 7.52 12.84 21.38
N TYR A 177 6.66 12.04 20.73
CA TYR A 177 5.78 12.41 19.61
C TYR A 177 4.36 11.93 19.85
N GLY A 178 3.39 12.54 19.17
CA GLY A 178 2.04 11.99 19.10
C GLY A 178 1.83 11.04 17.94
N LEU A 179 0.72 10.30 17.99
CA LEU A 179 0.24 9.45 16.90
C LEU A 179 -1.19 9.83 16.50
N PRO A 180 -1.54 9.85 15.20
CA PRO A 180 -2.88 10.25 14.79
C PRO A 180 -3.92 9.16 15.10
N GLU A 181 -5.11 9.55 15.55
CA GLU A 181 -6.21 8.64 15.90
C GLU A 181 -6.57 7.61 14.81
N TYR A 182 -6.38 8.01 13.54
CA TYR A 182 -6.78 7.20 12.39
C TYR A 182 -5.77 6.11 12.00
N LEU A 183 -4.65 5.93 12.73
CA LEU A 183 -3.66 4.88 12.41
C LEU A 183 -4.32 3.51 12.19
N SER A 184 -5.32 3.19 13.02
CA SER A 184 -6.09 1.95 12.94
C SER A 184 -6.88 1.79 11.62
N ALA A 185 -7.22 2.88 10.94
CA ALA A 185 -7.98 2.92 9.70
C ALA A 185 -7.10 2.87 8.43
N ILE A 186 -5.77 2.95 8.55
CA ILE A 186 -4.85 2.94 7.40
C ILE A 186 -5.02 1.68 6.53
N PRO A 187 -5.09 0.45 7.08
CA PRO A 187 -5.29 -0.74 6.24
C PRO A 187 -6.59 -0.68 5.42
N SER A 188 -7.66 -0.13 6.00
CA SER A 188 -8.93 0.06 5.31
C SER A 188 -8.83 1.09 4.20
N ALA A 189 -8.11 2.19 4.42
CA ALA A 189 -7.90 3.22 3.39
C ALA A 189 -7.10 2.67 2.20
N LEU A 190 -6.03 1.91 2.47
CA LEU A 190 -5.18 1.28 1.45
C LEU A 190 -5.90 0.18 0.66
N LEU A 191 -6.78 -0.59 1.32
CA LEU A 191 -7.63 -1.57 0.65
C LEU A 191 -8.59 -0.88 -0.34
N ASN A 192 -9.20 0.24 0.08
CA ASN A 192 -10.10 1.01 -0.78
C ASN A 192 -9.37 1.65 -1.98
N GLU A 193 -8.15 2.16 -1.78
CA GLU A 193 -7.29 2.63 -2.86
C GLU A 193 -7.00 1.51 -3.87
N SER A 194 -6.61 0.33 -3.37
CA SER A 194 -6.33 -0.85 -4.19
C SER A 194 -7.54 -1.31 -4.99
N ALA A 195 -8.73 -1.33 -4.37
CA ALA A 195 -9.98 -1.66 -5.04
C ALA A 195 -10.33 -0.64 -6.14
N THR A 196 -10.11 0.65 -5.88
CA THR A 196 -10.33 1.72 -6.87
C THR A 196 -9.38 1.57 -8.05
N LEU A 197 -8.09 1.31 -7.80
CA LEU A 197 -7.10 1.05 -8.85
C LEU A 197 -7.43 -0.20 -9.65
N PHE A 198 -7.92 -1.26 -9.00
CA PHE A 198 -8.39 -2.46 -9.69
C PHE A 198 -9.56 -2.14 -10.62
N ARG A 199 -10.60 -1.46 -10.14
CA ARG A 199 -11.76 -1.03 -10.95
C ARG A 199 -11.34 -0.14 -12.11
N ARG A 200 -10.42 0.81 -11.88
CA ARG A 200 -9.91 1.70 -12.92
C ARG A 200 -9.12 0.94 -13.98
N LYS A 201 -8.26 0.01 -13.58
CA LYS A 201 -7.52 -0.87 -14.52
C LYS A 201 -8.48 -1.75 -15.31
N TYR A 202 -9.49 -2.31 -14.65
CA TYR A 202 -10.54 -3.09 -15.30
C TYR A 202 -11.27 -2.26 -16.37
N TYR A 203 -11.69 -1.03 -16.04
CA TYR A 203 -12.36 -0.14 -16.99
C TYR A 203 -11.46 0.30 -18.16
N ILE A 204 -10.24 0.78 -17.88
CA ILE A 204 -9.32 1.29 -18.90
C ILE A 204 -8.88 0.18 -19.87
N ASN A 205 -8.65 -1.03 -19.36
CA ASN A 205 -8.05 -2.08 -20.17
C ASN A 205 -9.07 -2.78 -21.08
N GLY A 206 -10.38 -2.53 -20.91
CA GLY A 206 -11.45 -3.00 -21.82
C GLY A 206 -11.57 -4.53 -21.97
N SER A 207 -10.70 -5.31 -21.34
CA SER A 207 -10.73 -6.76 -21.39
C SER A 207 -11.67 -7.23 -20.28
N HIS A 208 -12.92 -7.46 -20.67
CA HIS A 208 -13.69 -8.57 -20.13
C HIS A 208 -12.77 -9.79 -20.01
N ALA A 209 -12.93 -10.57 -18.95
CA ALA A 209 -11.95 -11.54 -18.48
C ALA A 209 -11.26 -12.33 -19.59
N GLY A 210 -10.00 -12.69 -19.33
CA GLY A 210 -9.31 -13.66 -20.18
C GLY A 210 -10.22 -14.85 -20.46
N PHE A 211 -10.14 -15.43 -21.64
CA PHE A 211 -10.87 -16.65 -21.96
C PHE A 211 -9.87 -17.79 -22.15
N ILE A 212 -10.34 -19.00 -21.89
CA ILE A 212 -9.66 -20.22 -22.28
C ILE A 212 -10.18 -20.57 -23.68
N MET A 213 -9.33 -20.46 -24.69
CA MET A 213 -9.61 -21.02 -26.01
C MET A 213 -9.20 -22.48 -26.00
N TYR A 214 -10.19 -23.38 -26.02
CA TYR A 214 -10.02 -24.81 -26.06
C TYR A 214 -10.22 -25.29 -27.50
N MET A 215 -9.17 -25.83 -28.11
CA MET A 215 -9.23 -26.35 -29.49
C MET A 215 -9.01 -27.86 -29.46
N THR A 216 -10.01 -28.60 -29.94
CA THR A 216 -10.01 -30.07 -29.99
C THR A 216 -9.86 -30.63 -31.40
N ASP A 217 -10.11 -29.79 -32.41
CA ASP A 217 -10.01 -30.20 -33.80
C ASP A 217 -8.57 -30.59 -34.14
N ALA A 218 -8.41 -31.68 -34.88
CA ALA A 218 -7.11 -32.12 -35.36
C ALA A 218 -6.68 -31.16 -36.46
N ALA A 219 -6.04 -30.05 -36.07
CA ALA A 219 -5.51 -29.09 -37.02
C ALA A 219 -4.55 -29.83 -37.97
N GLN A 220 -4.94 -29.95 -39.24
CA GLN A 220 -4.11 -30.64 -40.24
C GLN A 220 -2.80 -29.91 -40.53
N ASN A 221 -2.68 -28.63 -40.10
CA ASN A 221 -1.50 -27.81 -40.29
C ASN A 221 -1.04 -27.16 -38.98
N GLN A 222 0.19 -27.49 -38.57
CA GLN A 222 0.85 -26.96 -37.37
C GLN A 222 1.12 -25.44 -37.47
N GLU A 223 1.25 -24.93 -38.68
CA GLU A 223 1.50 -23.50 -38.95
C GLU A 223 0.31 -22.64 -38.52
N ASP A 224 -0.93 -23.10 -38.77
CA ASP A 224 -2.14 -22.38 -38.40
C ASP A 224 -2.32 -22.30 -36.87
N VAL A 225 -1.99 -23.38 -36.15
CA VAL A 225 -1.98 -23.39 -34.67
C VAL A 225 -0.98 -22.37 -34.12
N ASN A 226 0.19 -22.26 -34.76
CA ASN A 226 1.21 -21.30 -34.36
C ASN A 226 0.79 -19.87 -34.66
N ASN A 227 0.13 -19.64 -35.81
CA ASN A 227 -0.41 -18.34 -36.19
C ASN A 227 -1.53 -17.90 -35.25
N ILE A 228 -2.45 -18.79 -34.86
CA ILE A 228 -3.50 -18.52 -33.86
C ILE A 228 -2.87 -18.23 -32.49
N ARG A 229 -1.89 -19.01 -32.06
CA ARG A 229 -1.15 -18.76 -30.80
C ARG A 229 -0.46 -17.40 -30.82
N GLN A 230 0.13 -17.02 -31.95
CA GLN A 230 0.84 -15.75 -32.12
C GLN A 230 -0.13 -14.57 -32.16
N ALA A 231 -1.26 -14.71 -32.86
CA ALA A 231 -2.35 -13.74 -32.88
C ALA A 231 -2.96 -13.53 -31.49
N MET A 232 -3.13 -14.60 -30.70
CA MET A 232 -3.61 -14.52 -29.32
C MET A 232 -2.60 -13.87 -28.37
N LYS A 233 -1.30 -14.07 -28.61
CA LYS A 233 -0.22 -13.41 -27.85
C LYS A 233 -0.08 -11.92 -28.21
N SER A 234 -0.36 -11.55 -29.47
CA SER A 234 -0.31 -10.16 -29.96
C SER A 234 -1.60 -9.38 -29.70
N ALA A 235 -2.76 -10.04 -29.60
CA ALA A 235 -4.04 -9.46 -29.19
C ALA A 235 -4.10 -9.08 -27.69
N LYS A 236 -2.95 -9.05 -27.03
CA LYS A 236 -2.82 -8.59 -25.65
C LYS A 236 -3.15 -7.10 -25.58
N GLY A 237 -4.35 -6.78 -25.12
CA GLY A 237 -4.67 -5.44 -24.66
C GLY A 237 -3.66 -4.98 -23.57
N PRO A 238 -3.50 -3.68 -23.33
CA PRO A 238 -2.51 -3.16 -22.39
C PRO A 238 -2.81 -3.59 -20.94
N GLY A 239 -2.32 -4.76 -20.53
CA GLY A 239 -2.11 -5.13 -19.12
C GLY A 239 -2.97 -6.25 -18.51
N ASN A 240 -2.35 -6.89 -17.52
CA ASN A 240 -2.81 -7.75 -16.41
C ASN A 240 -3.71 -8.99 -16.60
N PHE A 241 -4.45 -9.16 -17.69
CA PHE A 241 -5.19 -10.43 -17.92
C PHE A 241 -4.44 -11.29 -18.95
N ARG A 242 -4.32 -12.60 -18.69
CA ARG A 242 -3.67 -13.57 -19.57
C ARG A 242 -4.74 -14.46 -20.21
N ASN A 243 -4.81 -14.48 -21.54
CA ASN A 243 -5.59 -15.47 -22.28
C ASN A 243 -4.86 -16.82 -22.21
N LEU A 244 -5.60 -17.90 -22.03
CA LEU A 244 -5.04 -19.25 -22.02
C LEU A 244 -5.46 -19.98 -23.30
N PHE A 245 -4.49 -20.59 -23.99
CA PHE A 245 -4.75 -21.43 -25.15
C PHE A 245 -4.45 -22.87 -24.78
N MET A 246 -5.47 -23.73 -24.86
CA MET A 246 -5.35 -25.16 -24.57
C MET A 246 -5.66 -25.95 -25.83
N TYR A 247 -4.66 -26.69 -26.32
CA TYR A 247 -4.79 -27.58 -27.48
C TYR A 247 -4.86 -29.03 -27.01
N SER A 248 -5.97 -29.70 -27.29
CA SER A 248 -6.21 -31.11 -26.92
C SER A 248 -6.74 -31.87 -28.14
N PRO A 249 -5.85 -32.33 -29.04
CA PRO A 249 -6.27 -33.03 -30.26
C PRO A 249 -7.05 -34.31 -29.91
N ASN A 250 -8.18 -34.53 -30.58
CA ASN A 250 -9.14 -35.62 -30.35
C ASN A 250 -9.99 -35.51 -29.05
N GLY A 251 -10.10 -34.32 -28.44
CA GLY A 251 -11.05 -34.07 -27.35
C GLY A 251 -12.53 -34.13 -27.82
N LYS A 252 -13.48 -34.37 -26.90
CA LYS A 252 -14.92 -34.39 -27.21
C LYS A 252 -15.64 -33.08 -26.84
N LYS A 253 -16.65 -32.77 -27.69
CA LYS A 253 -17.54 -31.59 -27.83
C LYS A 253 -16.86 -30.33 -28.35
N ASP A 254 -17.30 -29.93 -29.55
CA ASP A 254 -17.01 -28.74 -30.37
C ASP A 254 -15.53 -28.45 -30.68
N GLY A 255 -15.19 -28.37 -31.98
CA GLY A 255 -13.81 -28.24 -32.48
C GLY A 255 -13.04 -27.04 -31.92
N ILE A 256 -13.74 -25.94 -31.62
CA ILE A 256 -13.22 -24.74 -30.95
C ILE A 256 -14.25 -24.27 -29.93
N GLN A 257 -13.82 -24.09 -28.67
CA GLN A 257 -14.62 -23.53 -27.59
C GLN A 257 -13.91 -22.33 -26.97
N ILE A 258 -14.70 -21.31 -26.65
CA ILE A 258 -14.26 -20.15 -25.88
C ILE A 258 -14.94 -20.25 -24.52
N ILE A 259 -14.15 -20.55 -23.49
CA ILE A 259 -14.63 -20.60 -22.10
C ILE A 259 -14.23 -19.28 -21.45
N PRO A 260 -15.18 -18.37 -21.17
CA PRO A 260 -14.85 -17.12 -20.48
C PRO A 260 -14.39 -17.43 -19.04
N LEU A 261 -13.28 -16.83 -18.58
CA LEU A 261 -12.83 -17.01 -17.18
C LEU A 261 -13.72 -16.26 -16.18
N SER A 262 -14.53 -15.31 -16.65
CA SER A 262 -15.62 -14.73 -15.87
C SER A 262 -16.94 -15.11 -16.52
N GLU A 263 -17.78 -15.87 -15.82
CA GLU A 263 -19.22 -15.79 -16.07
C GLU A 263 -19.60 -14.31 -16.02
N VAL A 264 -20.04 -13.78 -17.16
CA VAL A 264 -20.66 -12.46 -17.24
C VAL A 264 -22.03 -12.60 -16.59
N ALA A 265 -22.06 -12.64 -15.26
CA ALA A 265 -23.19 -12.23 -14.45
C ALA A 265 -23.11 -10.70 -14.22
N ALA A 266 -22.79 -9.95 -15.27
CA ALA A 266 -23.19 -8.55 -15.38
C ALA A 266 -24.54 -8.55 -16.11
N LYS A 267 -25.58 -9.03 -15.42
CA LYS A 267 -26.89 -8.41 -15.62
C LYS A 267 -26.78 -7.09 -14.89
N ASP A 268 -26.65 -6.01 -15.66
CA ASP A 268 -26.69 -4.65 -15.16
C ASP A 268 -27.96 -4.45 -14.31
N GLU A 269 -27.78 -4.43 -13.00
CA GLU A 269 -28.59 -3.66 -12.07
C GLU A 269 -27.62 -2.75 -11.33
N PHE A 270 -27.37 -1.55 -11.86
CA PHE A 270 -27.19 -0.28 -11.12
C PHE A 270 -27.30 0.90 -12.08
#